data_AF-A0A0K0EHJ5-F1
#
_entry.id   AF-A0A0K0EHJ5-F1
#
_cell.length_a   1.000
_cell.length_b   1.000
_cell.length_c   1.000
_cell.angle_alpha   90.00
_cell.angle_beta   90.00
_cell.angle_gamma   90.00
#
_symmetry.space_group_name_H-M   'P 1'
#
loop_
_entity.id
_entity.type
_entity.pdbx_description
1 polymer ?
#
loop_
_entity_poly.entity_id
_entity_poly.type
_entity_poly.pdbx_seq_one_letter_code
_entity_poly.pdbx_strand_id
1 'polypeptide(L)'
;MSSCCGMSLKRLLLAPSTWDLTSVASIHATSIISKGRARIPFYNKHKKVTDPAQQDPDYFEKKAADLPLDNNYLDALELLWKDKVGSEREVMMKGSDNLIGNKGSYGLPEVDTSQPRCEYRYVEELKDAPDCVKRIFSIEYGERKDLTMAWKRKMIESVNKHKFDNSSLQSKIAWSTAMIRQWTALVDSIMAKNPKKPTWLTHRLLLMIDFRRKLLRILRQQDEAEFERIIKELKIAYQIPKQPEHVKTRKAWSEHQLKIRIEKEKEKKLELLHKTFMENRDEKVAIIDKKLKDLDIEENNIHKRLAELDIIDGKTVANLKGVYQPKLVEELSENVMHSLLFSHSQK
;
A
#
# COMPACT_ATOMS: atom_id res chain seq x y z
N MET A 1 16.41 -89.28 -22.99
CA MET A 1 14.93 -89.24 -23.09
C MET A 1 14.56 -87.77 -22.93
N SER A 2 14.46 -86.99 -24.02
CA SER A 2 13.20 -86.68 -24.76
C SER A 2 12.08 -86.25 -23.81
N SER A 3 11.34 -85.17 -24.01
CA SER A 3 11.12 -84.32 -25.18
C SER A 3 9.97 -83.38 -24.80
N CYS A 4 10.04 -82.10 -25.20
CA CYS A 4 8.94 -81.23 -25.67
C CYS A 4 7.69 -81.00 -24.78
N CYS A 5 6.86 -79.97 -24.96
CA CYS A 5 6.85 -78.68 -25.65
C CYS A 5 5.40 -78.16 -25.50
N GLY A 6 5.19 -76.84 -25.59
CA GLY A 6 3.93 -76.23 -26.08
C GLY A 6 2.95 -75.81 -24.98
N MET A 7 2.92 -74.56 -24.52
CA MET A 7 2.54 -73.27 -25.16
C MET A 7 1.03 -72.92 -25.12
N SER A 8 0.80 -71.64 -24.83
CA SER A 8 -0.33 -70.74 -25.18
C SER A 8 -1.33 -70.39 -24.05
N LEU A 9 -1.74 -69.15 -23.79
CA LEU A 9 -1.54 -67.82 -24.42
C LEU A 9 -2.03 -66.69 -23.45
N LYS A 10 -1.29 -65.56 -23.48
CA LYS A 10 -1.72 -64.13 -23.44
C LYS A 10 -2.39 -63.47 -22.20
N ARG A 11 -1.64 -62.54 -21.59
CA ARG A 11 -1.88 -61.06 -21.57
C ARG A 11 -0.54 -60.38 -21.17
N LEU A 12 0.20 -59.65 -22.02
CA LEU A 12 0.02 -58.25 -22.51
C LEU A 12 -0.18 -57.28 -21.32
N LEU A 13 0.62 -56.25 -21.01
CA LEU A 13 1.50 -55.36 -21.79
C LEU A 13 2.33 -54.41 -20.86
N LEU A 14 3.51 -54.00 -21.34
CA LEU A 14 4.22 -52.70 -21.18
C LEU A 14 4.96 -52.32 -19.86
N ALA A 15 6.29 -52.17 -19.96
CA ALA A 15 7.13 -51.25 -19.17
C ALA A 15 7.16 -49.86 -19.87
N PRO A 16 7.52 -48.71 -19.25
CA PRO A 16 8.94 -48.38 -18.96
C PRO A 16 9.22 -47.35 -17.81
N SER A 17 10.50 -47.03 -17.65
CA SER A 17 11.11 -45.72 -17.31
C SER A 17 11.09 -45.16 -15.87
N THR A 18 12.29 -45.13 -15.29
CA THR A 18 12.93 -44.04 -14.52
C THR A 18 12.04 -43.05 -13.78
N TRP A 19 11.99 -43.16 -12.45
CA TRP A 19 11.66 -42.05 -11.55
C TRP A 19 12.70 -41.97 -10.44
N ASP A 20 13.19 -40.75 -10.24
CA ASP A 20 14.27 -40.37 -9.36
C ASP A 20 14.06 -40.77 -7.90
N LEU A 21 15.16 -41.22 -7.28
CA LEU A 21 15.35 -41.20 -5.83
C LEU A 21 15.41 -39.73 -5.36
N THR A 22 14.25 -39.09 -5.25
CA THR A 22 14.11 -37.90 -4.41
C THR A 22 13.52 -38.34 -3.08
N SER A 23 14.26 -38.08 -1.99
CA SER A 23 13.77 -38.33 -0.64
C SER A 23 12.54 -37.47 -0.40
N VAL A 24 11.36 -38.09 -0.42
CA VAL A 24 10.14 -37.52 0.14
C VAL A 24 10.35 -37.48 1.66
N ALA A 25 11.03 -36.44 2.13
CA ALA A 25 11.11 -36.14 3.55
C ALA A 25 9.69 -35.82 4.01
N SER A 26 9.12 -36.71 4.83
CA SER A 26 7.78 -36.57 5.39
C SER A 26 7.62 -35.22 6.08
N ILE A 27 6.66 -34.43 5.63
CA ILE A 27 6.39 -33.05 6.05
C ILE A 27 5.79 -32.97 7.48
N HIS A 28 5.73 -34.06 8.25
CA HIS A 28 4.99 -34.13 9.52
C HIS A 28 5.81 -34.35 10.81
N ALA A 29 7.15 -34.32 10.78
CA ALA A 29 7.98 -34.62 11.95
C ALA A 29 8.43 -33.42 12.83
N THR A 30 7.91 -32.22 12.66
CA THR A 30 8.44 -31.02 13.36
C THR A 30 7.95 -30.82 14.80
N SER A 31 7.09 -31.69 15.34
CA SER A 31 6.61 -31.58 16.73
C SER A 31 7.69 -31.92 17.78
N ILE A 32 8.68 -32.76 17.43
CA ILE A 32 9.68 -33.26 18.40
C ILE A 32 10.81 -32.24 18.65
N ILE A 33 11.13 -31.39 17.68
CA ILE A 33 12.20 -30.38 17.82
C ILE A 33 11.73 -29.15 18.63
N SER A 34 10.41 -28.92 18.65
CA SER A 34 9.80 -27.91 19.50
C SER A 34 9.77 -28.40 20.95
N LYS A 35 10.76 -27.99 21.76
CA LYS A 35 10.72 -28.10 23.23
C LYS A 35 9.43 -27.48 23.80
N GLY A 36 8.39 -28.29 23.93
CA GLY A 36 7.19 -28.07 24.75
C GLY A 36 6.28 -26.88 24.45
N ARG A 37 6.54 -26.05 23.43
CA ARG A 37 5.79 -24.78 23.23
C ARG A 37 5.11 -24.57 21.88
N ALA A 38 5.35 -25.39 20.86
CA ALA A 38 4.80 -25.18 19.53
C ALA A 38 3.82 -26.29 19.12
N ARG A 39 2.57 -26.20 19.59
CA ARG A 39 1.45 -26.82 18.83
C ARG A 39 1.11 -26.00 17.58
N ILE A 40 1.48 -24.72 17.56
CA ILE A 40 1.37 -23.83 16.42
C ILE A 40 2.63 -22.97 16.46
N PRO A 41 3.50 -22.96 15.42
CA PRO A 41 4.59 -22.00 15.38
C PRO A 41 3.96 -20.59 15.45
N PHE A 42 4.15 -19.90 16.57
CA PHE A 42 3.60 -18.56 16.75
C PHE A 42 4.30 -17.64 15.75
N TYR A 43 3.60 -17.27 14.67
CA TYR A 43 4.16 -16.42 13.61
C TYR A 43 4.36 -14.97 14.07
N ASN A 44 3.72 -14.57 15.18
CA ASN A 44 3.77 -13.21 15.75
C ASN A 44 4.85 -13.09 16.85
N LYS A 45 6.06 -13.60 16.61
CA LYS A 45 7.18 -13.39 17.56
C LYS A 45 7.59 -11.92 17.52
N HIS A 46 7.47 -11.25 18.66
CA HIS A 46 7.94 -9.89 18.80
C HIS A 46 9.44 -9.82 18.52
N LYS A 47 9.84 -8.94 17.61
CA LYS A 47 11.24 -8.65 17.30
C LYS A 47 11.61 -7.28 17.87
N LYS A 48 12.85 -7.15 18.31
CA LYS A 48 13.38 -5.86 18.74
C LYS A 48 13.76 -5.05 17.51
N VAL A 49 13.31 -3.81 17.42
CA VAL A 49 13.62 -2.90 16.31
C VAL A 49 14.75 -1.97 16.73
N THR A 50 15.86 -2.02 16.00
CA THR A 50 17.01 -1.14 16.23
C THR A 50 17.12 -0.08 15.14
N ASP A 51 16.71 -0.42 13.91
CA ASP A 51 16.87 0.44 12.74
C ASP A 51 15.83 1.57 12.74
N PRO A 52 16.25 2.85 12.74
CA PRO A 52 15.31 3.98 12.67
C PRO A 52 14.47 4.00 11.40
N ALA A 53 14.97 3.44 10.30
CA ALA A 53 14.24 3.37 9.03
C ALA A 53 12.92 2.57 9.13
N GLN A 54 12.80 1.63 10.06
CA GLN A 54 11.58 0.85 10.28
C GLN A 54 10.43 1.65 10.91
N GLN A 55 10.68 2.92 11.30
CA GLN A 55 9.64 3.83 11.80
C GLN A 55 8.73 4.37 10.69
N ASP A 56 9.19 4.33 9.43
CA ASP A 56 8.40 4.72 8.27
C ASP A 56 7.26 3.70 8.06
N PRO A 57 5.97 4.11 7.99
CA PRO A 57 4.84 3.20 7.79
C PRO A 57 4.96 2.39 6.51
N ASP A 58 5.61 2.97 5.50
CA ASP A 58 5.77 2.37 4.19
C ASP A 58 7.08 1.59 4.05
N TYR A 59 7.89 1.47 5.12
CA TYR A 59 9.19 0.79 5.10
C TYR A 59 9.11 -0.63 4.51
N PHE A 60 8.17 -1.44 5.02
CA PHE A 60 8.01 -2.83 4.56
C PHE A 60 7.40 -2.93 3.16
N GLU A 61 6.61 -1.93 2.75
CA GLU A 61 6.02 -1.88 1.41
C GLU A 61 7.09 -1.50 0.36
N LYS A 62 7.96 -0.54 0.69
CA LYS A 62 9.15 -0.19 -0.11
C LYS A 62 10.09 -1.40 -0.24
N LYS A 63 10.44 -2.04 0.88
CA LYS A 63 11.29 -3.24 0.88
C LYS A 63 10.68 -4.40 0.07
N ALA A 64 9.36 -4.56 0.09
CA ALA A 64 8.68 -5.57 -0.72
C ALA A 64 8.69 -5.24 -2.22
N ALA A 65 8.66 -3.95 -2.59
CA ALA A 65 8.77 -3.51 -3.97
C ALA A 65 10.17 -3.74 -4.56
N ASP A 66 11.21 -3.64 -3.73
CA ASP A 66 12.63 -3.82 -4.11
C ASP A 66 13.04 -5.29 -4.24
N LEU A 67 12.21 -6.26 -3.81
CA LEU A 67 12.53 -7.67 -3.91
C LEU A 67 12.64 -8.14 -5.38
N PRO A 68 13.62 -9.00 -5.71
CA PRO A 68 13.75 -9.58 -7.04
C PRO A 68 12.61 -10.57 -7.33
N LEU A 69 12.15 -10.59 -8.59
CA LEU A 69 11.16 -11.56 -9.08
C LEU A 69 11.88 -12.87 -9.45
N ASP A 70 12.29 -13.63 -8.44
CA ASP A 70 12.83 -14.98 -8.61
C ASP A 70 11.79 -16.04 -8.19
N ASN A 71 12.15 -17.32 -8.34
CA ASN A 71 11.31 -18.43 -7.87
C ASN A 71 11.04 -18.38 -6.35
N ASN A 72 11.85 -17.63 -5.60
CA ASN A 72 11.78 -17.51 -4.14
C ASN A 72 11.05 -16.23 -3.69
N TYR A 73 10.43 -15.48 -4.61
CA TYR A 73 9.79 -14.19 -4.30
C TYR A 73 8.73 -14.31 -3.20
N LEU A 74 7.92 -15.37 -3.23
CA LEU A 74 6.90 -15.63 -2.23
C LEU A 74 7.51 -15.94 -0.85
N ASP A 75 8.63 -16.65 -0.81
CA ASP A 75 9.34 -16.96 0.44
C ASP A 75 10.02 -15.71 1.01
N ALA A 76 10.58 -14.87 0.15
CA ALA A 76 11.12 -13.56 0.53
C ALA A 76 10.02 -12.65 1.10
N LEU A 77 8.84 -12.61 0.47
CA LEU A 77 7.66 -11.91 1.00
C LEU A 77 7.21 -12.49 2.34
N GLU A 78 7.21 -13.82 2.51
CA GLU A 78 6.88 -14.45 3.78
C GLU A 78 7.84 -14.02 4.89
N LEU A 79 9.15 -13.98 4.61
CA LEU A 79 10.15 -13.52 5.56
C LEU A 79 9.95 -12.04 5.94
N LEU A 80 9.69 -11.17 4.94
CA LEU A 80 9.36 -9.77 5.17
C LEU A 80 8.09 -9.58 5.99
N TRP A 81 7.06 -10.38 5.74
CA TRP A 81 5.81 -10.31 6.50
C TRP A 81 6.04 -10.71 7.96
N LYS A 82 6.81 -11.77 8.21
CA LYS A 82 7.19 -12.18 9.58
C LYS A 82 8.00 -11.09 10.29
N ASP A 83 8.88 -10.40 9.58
CA ASP A 83 9.62 -9.25 10.11
C ASP A 83 8.68 -8.10 10.45
N LYS A 84 7.78 -7.73 9.52
CA LYS A 84 6.77 -6.68 9.69
C LYS A 84 5.90 -6.90 10.92
N VAL A 85 5.28 -8.08 11.03
CA VAL A 85 4.38 -8.40 12.16
C VAL A 85 5.16 -8.47 13.47
N GLY A 86 6.41 -8.95 13.42
CA GLY A 86 7.28 -9.01 14.60
C GLY A 86 7.72 -7.63 15.10
N SER A 87 8.01 -6.69 14.20
CA SER A 87 8.46 -5.33 14.51
C SER A 87 7.32 -4.38 14.87
N GLU A 88 6.12 -4.58 14.31
CA GLU A 88 4.95 -3.71 14.42
C GLU A 88 4.64 -3.31 15.87
N ARG A 89 4.74 -4.25 16.81
CA ARG A 89 4.42 -3.92 18.22
C ARG A 89 5.43 -2.97 18.86
N GLU A 90 6.70 -3.01 18.49
CA GLU A 90 7.68 -2.03 18.98
C GLU A 90 7.56 -0.72 18.22
N VAL A 91 7.34 -0.76 16.90
CA VAL A 91 7.09 0.44 16.08
C VAL A 91 5.86 1.20 16.57
N MET A 92 4.78 0.51 16.93
CA MET A 92 3.56 1.15 17.45
C MET A 92 3.79 1.90 18.77
N MET A 93 4.78 1.47 19.57
CA MET A 93 5.13 2.10 20.85
C MET A 93 6.16 3.22 20.69
N LYS A 94 7.17 3.02 19.84
CA LYS A 94 8.38 3.87 19.76
C LYS A 94 8.46 4.71 18.49
N GLY A 95 7.71 4.35 17.44
CA GLY A 95 7.81 4.94 16.11
C GLY A 95 7.38 6.40 16.04
N SER A 96 6.29 6.79 16.73
CA SER A 96 5.76 8.16 16.66
C SER A 96 6.68 9.24 17.25
N ASP A 97 7.67 8.88 18.05
CA ASP A 97 8.59 9.82 18.72
C ASP A 97 10.04 9.67 18.26
N ASN A 98 10.25 8.97 17.13
CA ASN A 98 11.57 8.60 16.64
C ASN A 98 12.45 7.91 17.70
N LEU A 99 11.85 7.13 18.60
CA LEU A 99 12.55 6.50 19.73
C LEU A 99 13.28 5.22 19.33
N ILE A 100 13.03 4.69 18.13
CA ILE A 100 13.71 3.49 17.64
C ILE A 100 15.15 3.86 17.26
N GLY A 101 16.12 3.13 17.80
CA GLY A 101 17.55 3.38 17.61
C GLY A 101 18.17 4.37 18.61
N ASN A 102 17.37 5.22 19.24
CA ASN A 102 17.85 6.18 20.23
C ASN A 102 17.88 5.55 21.64
N LYS A 103 19.03 5.00 22.03
CA LYS A 103 19.25 4.47 23.40
C LYS A 103 19.57 5.53 24.45
N GLY A 104 19.67 6.81 24.05
CA GLY A 104 20.06 7.90 24.94
C GLY A 104 18.90 8.35 25.82
N SER A 105 18.54 9.63 25.73
CA SER A 105 17.55 10.26 26.60
C SER A 105 16.10 10.05 26.18
N TYR A 106 15.78 9.26 25.14
CA TYR A 106 14.43 9.14 24.55
C TYR A 106 13.78 10.51 24.21
N GLY A 107 14.60 11.54 23.95
CA GLY A 107 14.12 12.91 23.76
C GLY A 107 13.56 13.57 25.02
N LEU A 108 13.82 13.03 26.21
CA LEU A 108 13.56 13.70 27.47
C LEU A 108 14.51 14.90 27.60
N PRO A 109 14.02 16.03 28.13
CA PRO A 109 14.88 17.19 28.33
C PRO A 109 15.89 16.90 29.44
N GLU A 110 17.09 17.45 29.29
CA GLU A 110 18.12 17.38 30.33
C GLU A 110 17.61 18.13 31.57
N VAL A 111 17.60 17.47 32.73
CA VAL A 111 17.15 18.06 34.00
C VAL A 111 18.35 18.08 34.92
N ASP A 112 18.64 19.26 35.44
CA ASP A 112 19.64 19.45 36.47
C ASP A 112 19.12 18.84 37.78
N THR A 113 19.74 17.75 38.21
CA THR A 113 19.36 16.99 39.40
C THR A 113 19.66 17.74 40.70
N SER A 114 20.50 18.77 40.66
CA SER A 114 20.78 19.62 41.81
C SER A 114 19.65 20.60 42.12
N GLN A 115 18.74 20.83 41.16
CA GLN A 115 17.60 21.72 41.37
C GLN A 115 16.65 21.21 42.46
N PRO A 116 16.01 22.11 43.22
CA PRO A 116 14.96 21.72 44.16
C PRO A 116 13.83 20.96 43.47
N ARG A 117 13.20 20.03 44.18
CA ARG A 117 11.96 19.38 43.72
C ARG A 117 10.90 20.43 43.36
N CYS A 118 10.00 20.07 42.45
CA CYS A 118 9.01 21.01 41.90
C CYS A 118 8.16 21.73 42.96
N GLU A 119 7.85 21.06 44.07
CA GLU A 119 7.07 21.60 45.20
C GLU A 119 7.81 22.70 45.95
N TYR A 120 9.14 22.61 46.04
CA TYR A 120 9.98 23.53 46.81
C TYR A 120 10.70 24.57 45.92
N ARG A 121 10.44 24.58 44.60
CA ARG A 121 11.14 25.45 43.63
C ARG A 121 10.98 26.94 43.90
N TYR A 122 9.88 27.34 44.53
CA TYR A 122 9.55 28.74 44.82
C TYR A 122 9.61 29.09 46.31
N VAL A 123 10.15 28.21 47.14
CA VAL A 123 10.34 28.45 48.58
C VAL A 123 11.58 29.33 48.75
N GLU A 124 11.39 30.53 49.28
CA GLU A 124 12.47 31.53 49.39
C GLU A 124 13.49 31.12 50.45
N GLU A 125 13.02 30.51 51.53
CA GLU A 125 13.81 30.00 52.66
C GLU A 125 14.85 28.97 52.22
N LEU A 126 14.59 28.25 51.12
CA LEU A 126 15.52 27.28 50.57
C LEU A 126 16.72 27.94 49.87
N LYS A 127 16.59 29.19 49.42
CA LYS A 127 17.71 29.94 48.80
C LYS A 127 18.79 30.27 49.83
N ASP A 128 18.38 30.59 51.05
CA ASP A 128 19.27 30.98 52.16
C ASP A 128 19.74 29.78 53.00
N ALA A 129 19.16 28.59 52.79
CA ALA A 129 19.49 27.40 53.53
C ALA A 129 20.94 26.91 53.29
N PRO A 130 21.57 26.22 54.27
CA PRO A 130 22.87 25.56 54.09
C PRO A 130 22.84 24.53 52.95
N ASP A 131 23.98 24.30 52.29
CA ASP A 131 24.08 23.39 51.15
C ASP A 131 23.62 21.96 51.46
N CYS A 132 23.83 21.51 52.71
CA CYS A 132 23.33 20.22 53.17
C CYS A 132 21.79 20.12 53.08
N VAL A 133 21.09 21.21 53.42
CA VAL A 133 19.62 21.29 53.36
C VAL A 133 19.18 21.39 51.91
N LYS A 134 19.81 22.25 51.10
CA LYS A 134 19.53 22.36 49.64
C LYS A 134 19.63 21.01 48.94
N ARG A 135 20.65 20.22 49.30
CA ARG A 135 20.87 18.88 48.77
C ARG A 135 19.76 17.89 49.15
N ILE A 136 19.20 17.94 50.35
CA ILE A 136 18.07 17.07 50.75
C ILE A 136 16.80 17.38 49.93
N PHE A 137 16.60 18.64 49.56
CA PHE A 137 15.47 19.08 48.75
C PHE A 137 15.73 19.04 47.25
N SER A 138 16.92 18.62 46.81
CA SER A 138 17.22 18.48 45.39
C SER A 138 16.49 17.27 44.77
N ILE A 139 16.39 17.26 43.44
CA ILE A 139 15.81 16.15 42.68
C ILE A 139 16.67 14.88 42.84
N GLU A 140 17.98 15.03 43.01
CA GLU A 140 18.94 13.92 43.22
C GLU A 140 18.58 13.05 44.44
N TYR A 141 18.21 13.70 45.56
CA TYR A 141 17.78 13.02 46.79
C TYR A 141 16.27 12.78 46.84
N GLY A 142 15.56 13.10 45.74
CA GLY A 142 14.13 12.87 45.60
C GLY A 142 13.77 11.44 45.20
N GLU A 143 12.48 11.20 45.09
CA GLU A 143 11.94 9.99 44.51
C GLU A 143 11.93 10.10 42.97
N ARG A 144 11.77 8.97 42.28
CA ARG A 144 11.60 8.93 40.81
C ARG A 144 10.47 9.84 40.31
N LYS A 145 9.43 10.07 41.12
CA LYS A 145 8.32 10.97 40.79
C LYS A 145 8.77 12.42 40.65
N ASP A 146 9.80 12.84 41.37
CA ASP A 146 10.31 14.22 41.35
C ASP A 146 11.03 14.50 40.02
N LEU A 147 11.88 13.56 39.59
CA LEU A 147 12.51 13.62 38.26
C LEU A 147 11.47 13.58 37.13
N THR A 148 10.44 12.76 37.30
CA THR A 148 9.28 12.68 36.38
C THR A 148 8.58 14.03 36.25
N MET A 149 8.31 14.68 37.38
CA MET A 149 7.63 15.98 37.41
C MET A 149 8.50 17.06 36.79
N ALA A 150 9.82 17.05 37.01
CA ALA A 150 10.75 17.97 36.38
C ALA A 150 10.75 17.84 34.84
N TRP A 151 10.79 16.61 34.30
CA TRP A 151 10.66 16.37 32.86
C TRP A 151 9.33 16.88 32.29
N LYS A 152 8.21 16.54 32.95
CA LYS A 152 6.87 16.99 32.54
C LYS A 152 6.80 18.51 32.50
N ARG A 153 7.26 19.17 33.58
CA ARG A 153 7.21 20.62 33.70
C ARG A 153 8.06 21.29 32.62
N LYS A 154 9.29 20.82 32.37
CA LYS A 154 10.17 21.38 31.34
C LYS A 154 9.59 21.25 29.92
N MET A 155 8.92 20.14 29.61
CA MET A 155 8.25 19.97 28.30
C MET A 155 6.97 20.81 28.19
N ILE A 156 6.23 20.98 29.26
CA ILE A 156 5.04 21.85 29.30
C ILE A 156 5.48 23.32 29.13
N GLU A 157 6.51 23.75 29.86
CA GLU A 157 7.08 25.10 29.77
C GLU A 157 7.57 25.45 28.36
N SER A 158 8.04 24.48 27.55
CA SER A 158 8.45 24.76 26.17
C SER A 158 7.29 25.07 25.20
N VAL A 159 6.08 24.62 25.52
CA VAL A 159 4.94 24.62 24.58
C VAL A 159 3.80 25.55 25.03
N ASN A 160 3.76 25.88 26.32
CA ASN A 160 2.73 26.71 26.96
C ASN A 160 2.54 28.09 26.34
N LYS A 161 1.28 28.56 26.32
CA LYS A 161 0.93 29.93 25.86
C LYS A 161 1.29 31.00 26.89
N HIS A 162 1.13 30.68 28.18
CA HIS A 162 1.46 31.55 29.29
C HIS A 162 1.90 30.73 30.52
N LYS A 163 2.47 31.40 31.53
CA LYS A 163 3.11 30.77 32.71
C LYS A 163 2.22 29.78 33.48
N PHE A 164 0.90 29.98 33.44
CA PHE A 164 -0.09 29.19 34.21
C PHE A 164 -0.96 28.30 33.33
N ASP A 165 -0.62 28.13 32.04
CA ASP A 165 -1.36 27.26 31.14
C ASP A 165 -1.07 25.79 31.45
N ASN A 166 -2.07 25.11 32.00
CA ASN A 166 -1.98 23.68 32.33
C ASN A 166 -3.05 22.85 31.61
N SER A 167 -4.02 23.50 30.95
CA SER A 167 -5.24 22.87 30.45
C SER A 167 -5.38 22.92 28.93
N SER A 168 -4.58 23.74 28.24
CA SER A 168 -4.61 23.82 26.78
C SER A 168 -4.26 22.49 26.12
N LEU A 169 -4.63 22.36 24.84
CA LEU A 169 -4.26 21.17 24.06
C LEU A 169 -2.75 21.02 23.98
N GLN A 170 -2.06 22.14 23.83
CA GLN A 170 -0.62 22.27 23.78
C GLN A 170 0.03 21.67 25.05
N SER A 171 -0.38 22.11 26.23
CA SER A 171 0.12 21.59 27.51
C SER A 171 -0.18 20.10 27.69
N LYS A 172 -1.38 19.65 27.29
CA LYS A 172 -1.78 18.23 27.36
C LYS A 172 -0.94 17.35 26.43
N ILE A 173 -0.62 17.82 25.21
CA ILE A 173 0.24 17.12 24.27
C ILE A 173 1.67 17.02 24.82
N ALA A 174 2.21 18.12 25.37
CA ALA A 174 3.52 18.12 26.01
C ALA A 174 3.58 17.16 27.21
N TRP A 175 2.57 17.19 28.09
CA TRP A 175 2.45 16.29 29.22
C TRP A 175 2.39 14.82 28.80
N SER A 176 1.57 14.50 27.79
CA SER A 176 1.44 13.13 27.28
C SER A 176 2.74 12.63 26.63
N THR A 177 3.45 13.51 25.92
CA THR A 177 4.75 13.21 25.29
C THR A 177 5.83 12.94 26.34
N ALA A 178 5.90 13.75 27.40
CA ALA A 178 6.78 13.50 28.54
C ALA A 178 6.51 12.12 29.17
N MET A 179 5.23 11.80 29.36
CA MET A 179 4.80 10.52 29.94
C MET A 179 5.19 9.33 29.05
N ILE A 180 4.98 9.42 27.73
CA ILE A 180 5.33 8.37 26.75
C ILE A 180 6.84 8.11 26.76
N ARG A 181 7.67 9.15 26.64
CA ARG A 181 9.14 9.03 26.61
C ARG A 181 9.69 8.44 27.89
N GLN A 182 9.20 8.94 29.02
CA GLN A 182 9.59 8.44 30.32
C GLN A 182 9.19 6.98 30.53
N TRP A 183 7.93 6.62 30.22
CA TRP A 183 7.49 5.23 30.36
C TRP A 183 8.23 4.31 29.40
N THR A 184 8.61 4.78 28.21
CA THR A 184 9.46 4.02 27.28
C THR A 184 10.84 3.73 27.89
N ALA A 185 11.50 4.74 28.45
CA ALA A 185 12.76 4.56 29.18
C ALA A 185 12.59 3.58 30.37
N LEU A 186 11.48 3.69 31.09
CA LEU A 186 11.18 2.80 32.21
C LEU A 186 10.91 1.36 31.76
N VAL A 187 10.21 1.14 30.64
CA VAL A 187 10.05 -0.19 30.04
C VAL A 187 11.41 -0.79 29.69
N ASP A 188 12.29 -0.04 29.03
CA ASP A 188 13.60 -0.54 28.62
C ASP A 188 14.51 -0.84 29.83
N SER A 189 14.47 -0.03 30.89
CA SER A 189 15.19 -0.32 32.15
C SER A 189 14.66 -1.55 32.91
N ILE A 190 13.34 -1.77 32.93
CA ILE A 190 12.74 -2.99 33.49
C ILE A 190 13.14 -4.20 32.65
N MET A 191 13.11 -4.06 31.31
CA MET A 191 13.48 -5.12 30.38
C MET A 191 14.95 -5.53 30.46
N ALA A 192 15.83 -4.59 30.84
CA ALA A 192 17.24 -4.88 31.10
C ALA A 192 17.43 -5.79 32.33
N LYS A 193 16.59 -5.64 33.35
CA LYS A 193 16.62 -6.47 34.57
C LYS A 193 15.83 -7.77 34.42
N ASN A 194 14.69 -7.70 33.72
CA ASN A 194 13.74 -8.80 33.55
C ASN A 194 13.39 -8.96 32.07
N PRO A 195 13.68 -10.11 31.43
CA PRO A 195 13.39 -10.29 30.00
C PRO A 195 11.88 -10.32 29.68
N LYS A 196 11.02 -10.43 30.71
CA LYS A 196 9.57 -10.37 30.55
C LYS A 196 9.11 -8.91 30.39
N LYS A 197 8.36 -8.64 29.32
CA LYS A 197 7.77 -7.31 29.08
C LYS A 197 6.77 -6.97 30.20
N PRO A 198 6.84 -5.76 30.80
CA PRO A 198 5.88 -5.33 31.82
C PRO A 198 4.53 -4.97 31.16
N THR A 199 3.67 -5.97 30.96
CA THR A 199 2.38 -5.81 30.23
C THR A 199 1.52 -4.68 30.78
N TRP A 200 1.45 -4.55 32.11
CA TRP A 200 0.67 -3.52 32.81
C TRP A 200 1.10 -2.10 32.43
N LEU A 201 2.39 -1.89 32.14
CA LEU A 201 2.94 -0.60 31.75
C LEU A 201 2.83 -0.38 30.24
N THR A 202 3.12 -1.40 29.44
CA THR A 202 3.01 -1.30 27.98
C THR A 202 1.58 -1.03 27.53
N HIS A 203 0.57 -1.59 28.22
CA HIS A 203 -0.83 -1.29 27.92
C HIS A 203 -1.18 0.18 28.21
N ARG A 204 -0.73 0.72 29.34
CA ARG A 204 -0.92 2.14 29.67
C ARG A 204 -0.19 3.05 28.68
N LEU A 205 1.00 2.66 28.26
CA LEU A 205 1.78 3.38 27.24
C LEU A 205 0.99 3.51 25.93
N LEU A 206 0.35 2.44 25.46
CA LEU A 206 -0.52 2.50 24.28
C LEU A 206 -1.70 3.45 24.46
N LEU A 207 -2.40 3.36 25.60
CA LEU A 207 -3.51 4.26 25.89
C LEU A 207 -3.06 5.74 25.88
N MET A 208 -1.85 6.04 26.36
CA MET A 208 -1.30 7.40 26.29
C MET A 208 -0.90 7.82 24.88
N ILE A 209 -0.36 6.91 24.07
CA ILE A 209 -0.07 7.18 22.65
C ILE A 209 -1.36 7.52 21.90
N ASP A 210 -2.43 6.74 22.10
CA ASP A 210 -3.72 6.95 21.45
C ASP A 210 -4.42 8.22 21.96
N PHE A 211 -4.32 8.50 23.26
CA PHE A 211 -4.77 9.77 23.84
C PHE A 211 -4.05 10.96 23.20
N ARG A 212 -2.72 10.91 23.06
CA ARG A 212 -1.95 11.96 22.40
C ARG A 212 -2.32 12.12 20.92
N ARG A 213 -2.51 11.02 20.19
CA ARG A 213 -2.96 11.06 18.78
C ARG A 213 -4.32 11.75 18.65
N LYS A 214 -5.24 11.50 19.57
CA LYS A 214 -6.53 12.22 19.63
C LYS A 214 -6.33 13.72 19.84
N LEU A 215 -5.45 14.12 20.75
CA LEU A 215 -5.16 15.54 20.99
C LEU A 215 -4.53 16.23 19.78
N LEU A 216 -3.54 15.59 19.14
CA LEU A 216 -2.89 16.12 17.93
C LEU A 216 -3.89 16.30 16.78
N ARG A 217 -4.83 15.35 16.62
CA ARG A 217 -5.91 15.48 15.63
C ARG A 217 -6.82 16.67 15.91
N ILE A 218 -7.22 16.87 17.17
CA ILE A 218 -8.07 18.01 17.56
C ILE A 218 -7.32 19.32 17.34
N LEU A 219 -6.04 19.38 17.75
CA LEU A 219 -5.22 20.57 17.57
C LEU A 219 -5.10 20.95 16.09
N ARG A 220 -4.80 19.99 15.21
CA ARG A 220 -4.71 20.21 13.77
C ARG A 220 -6.02 20.73 13.16
N GLN A 221 -7.17 20.32 13.70
CA GLN A 221 -8.48 20.80 13.23
C GLN A 221 -8.78 22.22 13.70
N GLN A 222 -8.25 22.63 14.85
CA GLN A 222 -8.50 23.95 15.43
C GLN A 222 -7.51 25.01 14.93
N ASP A 223 -6.22 24.67 14.90
CA ASP A 223 -5.13 25.59 14.60
C ASP A 223 -3.95 24.81 14.01
N GLU A 224 -3.79 24.91 12.69
CA GLU A 224 -2.73 24.24 11.95
C GLU A 224 -1.34 24.82 12.26
N ALA A 225 -1.24 26.13 12.48
CA ALA A 225 0.03 26.80 12.79
C ALA A 225 0.59 26.35 14.15
N GLU A 226 -0.27 26.28 15.17
CA GLU A 226 0.11 25.75 16.48
C GLU A 226 0.45 24.26 16.43
N PHE A 227 -0.24 23.49 15.58
CA PHE A 227 0.07 22.08 15.36
C PHE A 227 1.48 21.88 14.79
N GLU A 228 1.86 22.63 13.76
CA GLU A 228 3.21 22.58 13.18
C GLU A 228 4.29 23.02 14.18
N ARG A 229 4.02 24.10 14.94
CA ARG A 229 4.92 24.60 15.99
C ARG A 229 5.24 23.51 17.01
N ILE A 230 4.20 22.84 17.53
CA ILE A 230 4.37 21.81 18.58
C ILE A 230 5.08 20.57 18.08
N ILE A 231 4.76 20.12 16.86
CA ILE A 231 5.44 18.98 16.25
C ILE A 231 6.95 19.25 16.16
N LYS A 232 7.33 20.47 15.75
CA LYS A 232 8.72 20.90 15.65
C LYS A 232 9.40 21.00 17.01
N GLU A 233 8.76 21.66 17.98
CA GLU A 233 9.29 21.86 19.34
C GLU A 233 9.47 20.52 20.08
N LEU A 234 8.44 19.67 20.07
CA LEU A 234 8.47 18.38 20.75
C LEU A 234 9.22 17.30 19.96
N LYS A 235 9.51 17.51 18.67
CA LYS A 235 10.13 16.51 17.77
C LYS A 235 9.31 15.23 17.66
N ILE A 236 8.02 15.38 17.36
CA ILE A 236 7.08 14.24 17.20
C ILE A 236 6.99 13.88 15.70
N ALA A 237 7.18 12.61 15.36
CA ALA A 237 6.89 12.11 14.01
C ALA A 237 5.39 11.83 13.88
N TYR A 238 4.64 12.83 13.45
CA TYR A 238 3.22 12.68 13.20
C TYR A 238 2.97 11.99 11.85
N GLN A 239 2.26 10.88 11.89
CA GLN A 239 1.83 10.13 10.72
C GLN A 239 0.31 10.01 10.77
N ILE A 240 -0.35 10.23 9.63
CA ILE A 240 -1.80 10.03 9.52
C ILE A 240 -2.04 8.52 9.52
N PRO A 241 -2.81 7.96 10.47
CA PRO A 241 -3.15 6.56 10.42
C PRO A 241 -3.95 6.30 9.15
N LYS A 242 -3.45 5.40 8.28
CA LYS A 242 -4.26 4.85 7.20
C LYS A 242 -5.48 4.18 7.86
N GLN A 243 -6.67 4.35 7.28
CA GLN A 243 -7.85 3.61 7.74
C GLN A 243 -7.48 2.12 7.84
N PRO A 244 -7.91 1.40 8.90
CA PRO A 244 -7.59 0.00 9.02
C PRO A 244 -8.23 -0.75 7.85
N GLU A 245 -7.45 -0.99 6.80
CA GLU A 245 -7.75 -2.02 5.83
C GLU A 245 -7.75 -3.33 6.62
N HIS A 246 -8.74 -4.21 6.38
CA HIS A 246 -8.90 -5.48 7.10
C HIS A 246 -7.56 -6.08 7.49
N VAL A 247 -7.39 -6.45 8.78
CA VAL A 247 -6.13 -6.99 9.33
C VAL A 247 -5.53 -7.97 8.32
N LYS A 248 -4.50 -7.54 7.59
CA LYS A 248 -4.01 -8.29 6.43
C LYS A 248 -3.33 -9.54 6.95
N THR A 249 -4.03 -10.67 6.83
CA THR A 249 -3.43 -12.01 7.00
C THR A 249 -2.20 -12.10 6.08
N ARG A 250 -1.19 -12.91 6.43
CA ARG A 250 0.02 -13.13 5.59
C ARG A 250 -0.32 -13.24 4.10
N LYS A 251 -1.27 -14.13 3.78
CA LYS A 251 -1.78 -14.37 2.43
C LYS A 251 -2.32 -13.10 1.77
N ALA A 252 -3.20 -12.36 2.47
CA ALA A 252 -3.78 -11.12 1.95
C ALA A 252 -2.73 -10.03 1.74
N TRP A 253 -1.72 -9.92 2.62
CA TRP A 253 -0.63 -8.97 2.45
C TRP A 253 0.26 -9.33 1.25
N SER A 254 0.66 -10.60 1.11
CA SER A 254 1.47 -11.06 -0.03
C SER A 254 0.73 -10.92 -1.37
N GLU A 255 -0.56 -11.27 -1.42
CA GLU A 255 -1.39 -11.08 -2.62
C GLU A 255 -1.52 -9.60 -2.99
N HIS A 256 -1.66 -8.71 -2.00
CA HIS A 256 -1.73 -7.28 -2.24
C HIS A 256 -0.40 -6.73 -2.80
N GLN A 257 0.75 -7.12 -2.23
CA GLN A 257 2.06 -6.73 -2.77
C GLN A 257 2.26 -7.26 -4.20
N LEU A 258 1.85 -8.50 -4.45
CA LEU A 258 1.90 -9.10 -5.78
C LEU A 258 1.02 -8.35 -6.78
N LYS A 259 -0.21 -7.97 -6.41
CA LYS A 259 -1.11 -7.17 -7.26
C LYS A 259 -0.49 -5.84 -7.66
N ILE A 260 0.04 -5.08 -6.68
CA ILE A 260 0.73 -3.80 -6.94
C ILE A 260 1.90 -4.00 -7.91
N ARG A 261 2.68 -5.07 -7.71
CA ARG A 261 3.84 -5.35 -8.56
C ARG A 261 3.42 -5.74 -9.99
N ILE A 262 2.36 -6.55 -10.13
CA ILE A 262 1.77 -6.93 -11.42
C ILE A 262 1.24 -5.69 -12.16
N GLU A 263 0.55 -4.78 -11.47
CA GLU A 263 0.07 -3.53 -12.06
C GLU A 263 1.22 -2.68 -12.59
N LYS A 264 2.31 -2.52 -11.83
CA LYS A 264 3.52 -1.82 -12.30
C LYS A 264 4.15 -2.46 -13.54
N GLU A 265 4.21 -3.79 -13.61
CA GLU A 265 4.75 -4.48 -14.80
C GLU A 265 3.81 -4.41 -16.01
N LYS A 266 2.49 -4.42 -15.78
CA LYS A 266 1.50 -4.16 -16.83
C LYS A 266 1.65 -2.76 -17.40
N GLU A 267 1.84 -1.76 -16.54
CA GLU A 267 2.04 -0.36 -16.96
C GLU A 267 3.31 -0.21 -17.82
N LYS A 268 4.45 -0.76 -17.38
CA LYS A 268 5.69 -0.75 -18.18
C LYS A 268 5.52 -1.40 -19.55
N LYS A 269 4.83 -2.55 -19.61
CA LYS A 269 4.55 -3.23 -20.89
C LYS A 269 3.63 -2.39 -21.76
N LEU A 270 2.63 -1.74 -21.18
CA LEU A 270 1.73 -0.85 -21.89
C LEU A 270 2.47 0.36 -22.44
N GLU A 271 3.37 0.97 -21.67
CA GLU A 271 4.25 2.06 -22.13
C GLU A 271 5.15 1.63 -23.31
N LEU A 272 5.73 0.44 -23.25
CA LEU A 272 6.55 -0.10 -24.36
C LEU A 272 5.70 -0.37 -25.61
N LEU A 273 4.53 -0.98 -25.44
CA LEU A 273 3.58 -1.20 -26.54
C LEU A 273 3.09 0.13 -27.13
N HIS A 274 2.90 1.15 -26.29
CA HIS A 274 2.51 2.47 -26.74
C HIS A 274 3.61 3.13 -27.57
N LYS A 275 4.88 3.07 -27.13
CA LYS A 275 6.03 3.60 -27.88
C LYS A 275 6.17 2.91 -29.24
N THR A 276 6.19 1.58 -29.25
CA THR A 276 6.26 0.79 -30.49
C THR A 276 5.05 1.03 -31.40
N PHE A 277 3.85 1.25 -30.84
CA PHE A 277 2.68 1.61 -31.62
C PHE A 277 2.83 2.98 -32.28
N MET A 278 3.36 3.97 -31.55
CA MET A 278 3.59 5.31 -32.09
C MET A 278 4.66 5.35 -33.17
N GLU A 279 5.75 4.59 -33.02
CA GLU A 279 6.80 4.45 -34.03
C GLU A 279 6.26 3.83 -35.32
N ASN A 280 5.46 2.75 -35.20
CA ASN A 280 4.92 2.03 -36.35
C ASN A 280 3.60 2.64 -36.89
N ARG A 281 3.17 3.80 -36.37
CA ARG A 281 1.86 4.38 -36.69
C ARG A 281 1.76 4.73 -38.15
N ASP A 282 2.74 5.47 -38.67
CA ASP A 282 2.70 5.98 -40.05
C ASP A 282 2.82 4.84 -41.07
N GLU A 283 3.65 3.84 -40.80
CA GLU A 283 3.76 2.64 -41.64
C GLU A 283 2.44 1.86 -41.70
N LYS A 284 1.80 1.65 -40.54
CA LYS A 284 0.50 0.97 -40.48
C LYS A 284 -0.59 1.74 -41.19
N VAL A 285 -0.64 3.07 -41.02
CA VAL A 285 -1.57 3.94 -41.75
C VAL A 285 -1.33 3.81 -43.26
N ALA A 286 -0.08 3.87 -43.72
CA ALA A 286 0.24 3.72 -45.14
C ALA A 286 -0.16 2.34 -45.71
N ILE A 287 -0.01 1.25 -44.94
CA ILE A 287 -0.46 -0.09 -45.33
C ILE A 287 -1.99 -0.15 -45.44
N ILE A 288 -2.70 0.46 -44.49
CA ILE A 288 -4.17 0.54 -44.48
C ILE A 288 -4.65 1.33 -45.70
N ASP A 289 -4.05 2.49 -45.98
CA ASP A 289 -4.41 3.33 -47.13
C ASP A 289 -4.18 2.62 -48.47
N LYS A 290 -3.13 1.81 -48.59
CA LYS A 290 -2.90 0.98 -49.79
C LYS A 290 -3.98 -0.08 -49.96
N LYS A 291 -4.29 -0.82 -48.89
CA LYS A 291 -5.37 -1.84 -48.92
C LYS A 291 -6.72 -1.22 -49.27
N LEU A 292 -7.01 -0.03 -48.77
CA LEU A 292 -8.24 0.69 -49.09
C LEU A 292 -8.32 1.00 -50.58
N LYS A 293 -7.23 1.51 -51.18
CA LYS A 293 -7.16 1.77 -52.63
C LYS A 293 -7.32 0.51 -53.48
N ASP A 294 -6.72 -0.61 -53.07
CA ASP A 294 -6.83 -1.87 -53.79
C ASP A 294 -8.28 -2.39 -53.76
N LEU A 295 -8.96 -2.28 -52.61
CA LEU A 295 -10.37 -2.63 -52.47
C LEU A 295 -11.28 -1.72 -53.30
N ASP A 296 -11.00 -0.41 -53.37
CA ASP A 296 -11.75 0.52 -54.23
C ASP A 296 -11.65 0.12 -55.71
N ILE A 297 -10.48 -0.36 -56.16
CA ILE A 297 -10.29 -0.84 -57.55
C ILE A 297 -11.08 -2.12 -57.79
N GLU A 298 -11.06 -3.07 -56.84
CA GLU A 298 -11.82 -4.32 -56.93
C GLU A 298 -13.33 -4.05 -56.97
N GLU A 299 -13.84 -3.19 -56.10
CA GLU A 299 -15.23 -2.75 -56.06
C GLU A 299 -15.65 -2.14 -57.41
N ASN A 300 -14.83 -1.24 -57.97
CA ASN A 300 -15.08 -0.65 -59.28
C ASN A 300 -15.11 -1.69 -60.41
N ASN A 301 -14.26 -2.71 -60.35
CA ASN A 301 -14.23 -3.79 -61.34
C ASN A 301 -15.46 -4.70 -61.22
N ILE A 302 -15.90 -5.01 -59.99
CA ILE A 302 -17.14 -5.74 -59.73
C ILE A 302 -18.33 -4.96 -60.26
N HIS A 303 -18.41 -3.65 -60.01
CA HIS A 303 -19.47 -2.79 -60.56
C HIS A 303 -19.50 -2.79 -62.08
N LYS A 304 -18.34 -2.69 -62.74
CA LYS A 304 -18.25 -2.82 -64.20
C LYS A 304 -18.75 -4.19 -64.68
N ARG A 305 -18.33 -5.26 -64.00
CA ARG A 305 -18.72 -6.63 -64.36
C ARG A 305 -20.21 -6.88 -64.16
N LEU A 306 -20.79 -6.35 -63.09
CA LEU A 306 -22.24 -6.39 -62.86
C LEU A 306 -22.98 -5.63 -63.96
N ALA A 307 -22.50 -4.45 -64.35
CA ALA A 307 -23.09 -3.69 -65.46
C ALA A 307 -23.02 -4.46 -66.79
N GLU A 308 -21.92 -5.18 -67.06
CA GLU A 308 -21.81 -6.07 -68.23
C GLU A 308 -22.79 -7.24 -68.18
N LEU A 309 -22.98 -7.87 -67.01
CA LEU A 309 -23.92 -8.97 -66.84
C LEU A 309 -25.37 -8.51 -66.99
N ASP A 310 -25.71 -7.34 -66.45
CA ASP A 310 -27.04 -6.75 -66.63
C ASP A 310 -27.36 -6.46 -68.11
N ILE A 311 -26.34 -6.15 -68.92
CA ILE A 311 -26.47 -6.02 -70.38
C ILE A 311 -26.75 -7.38 -71.03
N ILE A 312 -26.02 -8.44 -70.64
CA ILE A 312 -26.16 -9.79 -71.20
C ILE A 312 -27.50 -10.43 -70.83
N ASP A 313 -27.94 -10.25 -69.58
CA ASP A 313 -29.23 -10.73 -69.07
C ASP A 313 -30.42 -9.98 -69.69
N GLY A 314 -30.18 -8.91 -70.46
CA GLY A 314 -31.23 -8.09 -71.08
C GLY A 314 -31.98 -7.20 -70.09
N LYS A 315 -31.47 -7.01 -68.87
CA LYS A 315 -32.02 -6.06 -67.90
C LYS A 315 -31.71 -4.61 -68.29
N THR A 316 -30.57 -4.39 -68.94
CA THR A 316 -30.07 -3.07 -69.33
C THR A 316 -29.61 -3.08 -70.79
N VAL A 317 -29.89 -2.04 -71.56
CA VAL A 317 -29.48 -1.96 -72.98
C VAL A 317 -28.13 -1.28 -73.11
N ALA A 318 -27.13 -1.95 -73.70
CA ALA A 318 -25.84 -1.32 -74.02
C ALA A 318 -26.01 -0.25 -75.12
N ASN A 319 -25.32 0.88 -74.96
CA ASN A 319 -25.32 2.00 -75.93
C ASN A 319 -26.71 2.62 -76.16
N LEU A 320 -27.34 3.13 -75.10
CA LEU A 320 -28.45 4.09 -75.21
C LEU A 320 -27.95 5.39 -75.88
N LYS A 321 -27.90 5.40 -77.21
CA LYS A 321 -27.71 6.62 -78.01
C LYS A 321 -29.08 7.28 -78.21
N GLY A 322 -29.39 8.21 -77.31
CA GLY A 322 -30.61 9.01 -77.34
C GLY A 322 -31.23 9.07 -75.96
N VAL A 323 -31.28 10.27 -75.39
CA VAL A 323 -32.21 10.53 -74.29
C VAL A 323 -33.59 10.54 -74.93
N TYR A 324 -34.48 9.63 -74.54
CA TYR A 324 -35.89 9.78 -74.87
C TYR A 324 -36.35 11.07 -74.20
N GLN A 325 -36.49 12.13 -75.01
CA GLN A 325 -37.22 13.31 -74.62
C GLN A 325 -38.69 12.99 -74.91
N PRO A 326 -39.54 12.84 -73.89
CA PRO A 326 -40.96 12.69 -74.14
C PRO A 326 -41.45 13.85 -75.00
N LYS A 327 -42.27 13.56 -76.02
CA LYS A 327 -42.91 14.61 -76.80
C LYS A 327 -43.84 15.37 -75.86
N LEU A 328 -43.37 16.54 -75.42
CA LEU A 328 -44.08 17.39 -74.48
C LEU A 328 -45.55 17.63 -74.87
N VAL A 329 -45.85 17.65 -76.18
CA VAL A 329 -47.20 17.92 -76.73
C VAL A 329 -48.13 16.70 -76.67
N GLU A 330 -47.63 15.48 -76.86
CA GLU A 330 -48.45 14.25 -76.81
C GLU A 330 -48.69 13.83 -75.36
N GLU A 331 -47.70 13.95 -74.46
CA GLU A 331 -47.91 13.68 -73.04
C GLU A 331 -48.81 14.72 -72.36
N LEU A 332 -48.79 15.98 -72.80
CA LEU A 332 -49.75 16.98 -72.31
C LEU A 332 -51.17 16.63 -72.74
N SER A 333 -51.39 16.22 -74.00
CA SER A 333 -52.74 15.86 -74.45
C SER A 333 -53.24 14.58 -73.78
N GLU A 334 -52.37 13.58 -73.62
CA GLU A 334 -52.70 12.34 -72.91
C GLU A 334 -52.94 12.59 -71.43
N ASN A 335 -52.07 13.34 -70.74
CA ASN A 335 -52.27 13.70 -69.33
C ASN A 335 -53.51 14.58 -69.13
N VAL A 336 -53.80 15.51 -70.04
CA VAL A 336 -55.02 16.33 -70.01
C VAL A 336 -56.26 15.47 -70.23
N MET A 337 -56.25 14.58 -71.23
CA MET A 337 -57.33 13.63 -71.51
C MET A 337 -57.53 12.65 -70.35
N HIS A 338 -56.46 12.14 -69.74
CA HIS A 338 -56.52 11.28 -68.56
C HIS A 338 -57.07 12.04 -67.35
N SER A 339 -56.71 13.30 -67.15
CA SER A 339 -57.27 14.14 -66.07
C SER A 339 -58.77 14.41 -66.28
N LEU A 340 -59.19 14.66 -67.53
CA LEU A 340 -60.58 14.87 -67.93
C LEU A 340 -61.43 13.62 -67.78
N LEU A 341 -60.91 12.45 -68.19
CA LEU A 341 -61.63 11.17 -68.13
C LEU A 341 -61.72 10.62 -66.70
N PHE A 342 -60.67 10.76 -65.90
CA PHE A 342 -60.58 10.07 -64.60
C PHE A 342 -60.75 10.98 -63.39
N SER A 343 -60.98 12.29 -63.55
CA SER A 343 -61.20 13.22 -62.42
C SER A 343 -60.04 13.25 -61.40
N HIS A 344 -58.81 12.96 -61.83
CA HIS A 344 -57.65 12.96 -60.94
C HIS A 344 -57.03 14.36 -60.92
N SER A 345 -57.31 15.12 -59.84
CA SER A 345 -56.60 16.36 -59.52
C SER A 345 -55.12 16.07 -59.30
N GLN A 346 -54.24 16.70 -60.07
CA GLN A 346 -52.78 16.60 -59.89
C GLN A 346 -52.36 17.30 -58.58
N LYS A 347 -51.61 16.58 -57.74
CA LYS A 347 -50.84 17.11 -56.61
C LYS A 347 -49.38 17.25 -57.00
#